data_AF-A0A521TED2-F1
#
_entry.id   AF-A0A521TED2-F1
#
_cell.length_a   1.000
_cell.length_b   1.000
_cell.length_c   1.000
_cell.angle_alpha   90.00
_cell.angle_beta   90.00
_cell.angle_gamma   90.00
#
_symmetry.space_group_name_H-M   'P 1'
#
loop_
_entity.id
_entity.type
_entity.pdbx_description
1 polymer ?
#
loop_
_entity_poly.entity_id
_entity_poly.type
_entity_poly.pdbx_seq_one_letter_code
_entity_poly.pdbx_strand_id
1 'polypeptide(L)'
;MTLDSEFSKQTSSLIEQTLELYKSAGASPRVGQLWNCQNVGDFLCGFFVGEMVGSALSAFQIVHKREPTAEEHMEIIELVESYSKEIKEFFAKFN
;
A
#
# COMPACT_ATOMS: atom_id res chain seq x y z
N MET A 1 -15.15 -6.80 12.84
CA MET A 1 -14.63 -5.71 12.02
C MET A 1 -15.26 -4.43 12.50
N THR A 2 -14.41 -3.54 12.96
CA THR A 2 -14.73 -2.18 13.41
C THR A 2 -14.80 -1.26 12.20
N LEU A 3 -14.00 -1.53 11.16
CA LEU A 3 -14.12 -0.90 9.86
C LEU A 3 -15.45 -1.23 9.18
N ASP A 4 -16.02 -0.19 8.58
CA ASP A 4 -17.15 -0.30 7.68
C ASP A 4 -16.80 -1.20 6.47
N SER A 5 -17.73 -2.08 6.12
CA SER A 5 -17.56 -3.03 5.01
C SER A 5 -17.40 -2.36 3.64
N GLU A 6 -17.96 -1.16 3.44
CA GLU A 6 -17.81 -0.40 2.22
C GLU A 6 -16.39 0.18 2.11
N PHE A 7 -15.89 0.79 3.19
CA PHE A 7 -14.53 1.29 3.30
C PHE A 7 -13.49 0.19 3.07
N SER A 8 -13.68 -1.00 3.67
CA SER A 8 -12.78 -2.13 3.44
C SER A 8 -12.76 -2.56 1.97
N LYS A 9 -13.93 -2.61 1.30
CA LYS A 9 -14.00 -2.92 -0.15
C LYS A 9 -13.32 -1.86 -1.01
N GLN A 10 -13.53 -0.58 -0.71
CA GLN A 10 -12.89 0.52 -1.43
C GLN A 10 -11.38 0.46 -1.29
N THR A 11 -10.89 0.19 -0.08
CA THR A 11 -9.45 0.08 0.20
C THR A 11 -8.84 -1.13 -0.51
N SER A 12 -9.49 -2.30 -0.48
CA SER A 12 -9.08 -3.47 -1.26
C SER A 12 -8.98 -3.16 -2.75
N SER A 13 -9.99 -2.48 -3.31
CA SER A 13 -9.99 -2.11 -4.72
C SER A 13 -8.87 -1.12 -5.07
N LEU A 14 -8.57 -0.17 -4.17
CA LEU A 14 -7.45 0.75 -4.33
C LEU A 14 -6.11 0.01 -4.40
N ILE A 15 -5.88 -0.97 -3.50
CA ILE A 15 -4.65 -1.77 -3.48
C ILE A 15 -4.49 -2.54 -4.79
N GLU A 16 -5.53 -3.24 -5.23
CA GLU A 16 -5.52 -4.04 -6.45
C GLU A 16 -5.26 -3.17 -7.69
N GLN A 17 -5.98 -2.05 -7.83
CA GLN A 17 -5.82 -1.14 -8.95
C GLN A 17 -4.42 -0.50 -8.97
N THR A 18 -3.90 -0.11 -7.80
CA THR A 18 -2.56 0.48 -7.72
C THR A 18 -1.49 -0.57 -8.06
N LEU A 19 -1.64 -1.80 -7.58
CA LEU A 19 -0.71 -2.88 -7.91
C LEU A 19 -0.70 -3.17 -9.42
N GLU A 20 -1.87 -3.18 -10.07
CA GLU A 20 -1.97 -3.32 -11.54
C GLU A 20 -1.35 -2.13 -12.29
N LEU A 21 -1.53 -0.91 -11.80
CA LEU A 21 -0.87 0.27 -12.36
C LEU A 21 0.65 0.13 -12.30
N TYR A 22 1.21 -0.28 -11.17
CA TYR A 22 2.65 -0.52 -11.02
C TYR A 22 3.15 -1.64 -11.93
N LYS A 23 2.36 -2.71 -12.13
CA LYS A 23 2.68 -3.78 -13.09
C LYS A 23 2.83 -3.25 -14.51
N SER A 24 2.01 -2.28 -14.90
CA SER A 24 2.06 -1.68 -16.24
C SER A 24 3.13 -0.58 -16.41
N ALA A 25 3.36 0.24 -15.38
CA ALA A 25 4.23 1.42 -15.46
C ALA A 25 5.71 1.09 -15.24
N GLY A 26 6.01 0.00 -14.52
CA GLY A 26 7.38 -0.33 -14.12
C GLY A 26 7.94 0.62 -13.06
N ALA A 27 9.24 0.53 -12.79
CA ALA A 27 9.94 1.39 -11.85
C ALA A 27 11.00 2.25 -12.55
N SER A 28 11.28 3.44 -12.01
CA SER A 28 12.34 4.29 -12.54
C SER A 28 13.71 3.59 -12.40
N PRO A 29 14.51 3.48 -13.48
CA PRO A 29 15.80 2.80 -13.46
C PRO A 29 16.85 3.52 -12.60
N ARG A 30 16.56 4.75 -12.17
CA ARG A 30 17.46 5.57 -11.36
C ARG A 30 17.15 5.53 -9.86
N VAL A 31 16.13 4.76 -9.42
CA VAL A 31 15.73 4.69 -8.00
C VAL A 31 16.90 4.32 -7.10
N GLY A 32 17.65 3.28 -7.47
CA GLY A 32 18.85 2.84 -6.74
C GLY A 32 19.86 3.96 -6.52
N GLN A 33 20.15 4.71 -7.58
CA GLN A 33 21.14 5.78 -7.53
C GLN A 33 20.63 7.02 -6.78
N LEU A 34 19.40 7.46 -7.05
CA LEU A 34 18.85 8.71 -6.48
C LEU A 34 18.59 8.59 -4.99
N TRP A 35 18.09 7.44 -4.55
CA TRP A 35 17.74 7.18 -3.15
C TRP A 35 18.81 6.41 -2.39
N ASN A 36 19.93 6.10 -3.05
CA ASN A 36 21.04 5.34 -2.48
C ASN A 36 20.57 4.02 -1.83
N CYS A 37 19.61 3.33 -2.45
CA CYS A 37 19.11 2.05 -1.95
C CYS A 37 19.92 0.89 -2.51
N GLN A 38 20.33 -0.02 -1.63
CA GLN A 38 21.10 -1.22 -2.00
C GLN A 38 20.22 -2.29 -2.64
N ASN A 39 18.97 -2.39 -2.17
CA ASN A 39 17.97 -3.32 -2.68
C ASN A 39 16.76 -2.50 -3.18
N VAL A 40 16.60 -2.44 -4.50
CA VAL A 40 15.55 -1.62 -5.13
C VAL A 40 14.17 -2.23 -4.89
N GLY A 41 14.02 -3.55 -4.93
CA GLY A 41 12.73 -4.19 -4.67
C GLY A 41 12.24 -3.99 -3.24
N ASP A 42 13.12 -4.10 -2.24
CA ASP A 42 12.76 -3.83 -0.84
C ASP A 42 12.34 -2.37 -0.64
N PHE A 43 13.07 -1.42 -1.25
CA PHE A 43 12.73 0.00 -1.21
C PHE A 43 11.36 0.28 -1.83
N LEU A 44 11.12 -0.25 -3.04
CA LEU A 44 9.85 -0.06 -3.74
C LEU A 44 8.70 -0.77 -3.03
N CYS A 45 8.93 -1.94 -2.45
CA CYS A 45 7.96 -2.66 -1.63
C CYS A 45 7.56 -1.84 -0.40
N GLY A 46 8.53 -1.29 0.32
CA GLY A 46 8.28 -0.43 1.48
C GLY A 46 7.55 0.86 1.09
N PHE A 47 7.95 1.48 -0.03
CA PHE A 47 7.27 2.66 -0.58
C PHE A 47 5.80 2.37 -0.89
N PHE A 48 5.51 1.28 -1.59
CA PHE A 48 4.14 0.90 -1.94
C PHE A 48 3.29 0.61 -0.69
N VAL A 49 3.82 -0.16 0.27
CA VAL A 49 3.09 -0.45 1.53
C VAL A 49 2.78 0.86 2.28
N GLY A 50 3.76 1.76 2.38
CA GLY A 50 3.56 3.07 3.00
C GLY A 50 2.54 3.94 2.27
N GLU A 51 2.58 3.96 0.93
CA GLU A 51 1.60 4.65 0.09
C GLU A 51 0.19 4.12 0.30
N MET A 52 0.00 2.79 0.35
CA MET A 52 -1.32 2.17 0.54
C MET A 52 -1.89 2.44 1.92
N VAL A 53 -1.10 2.28 2.98
CA VAL A 53 -1.55 2.58 4.35
C VAL A 53 -1.88 4.08 4.48
N GLY A 54 -0.99 4.96 4.01
CA GLY A 54 -1.21 6.41 4.07
C GLY A 54 -2.44 6.87 3.27
N SER A 55 -2.67 6.26 2.10
CA SER A 55 -3.83 6.54 1.26
C SER A 55 -5.13 6.06 1.91
N ALA A 56 -5.13 4.86 2.49
CA ALA A 56 -6.28 4.33 3.22
C ALA A 56 -6.62 5.20 4.44
N LEU A 57 -5.61 5.59 5.24
CA LEU A 57 -5.80 6.49 6.38
C LEU A 57 -6.37 7.85 5.97
N SER A 58 -5.84 8.43 4.88
CA SER A 58 -6.34 9.70 4.34
C SER A 58 -7.79 9.57 3.86
N ALA A 59 -8.13 8.48 3.16
CA ALA A 59 -9.48 8.19 2.73
C ALA A 59 -10.43 8.02 3.93
N PHE A 60 -9.99 7.33 4.98
CA PHE A 60 -10.75 7.15 6.21
C PHE A 60 -11.11 8.50 6.82
N GLN A 61 -10.12 9.37 7.00
CA GLN A 61 -10.32 10.72 7.55
C GLN A 61 -11.30 11.55 6.71
N ILE A 62 -11.23 11.45 5.38
CA ILE A 62 -12.12 12.17 4.46
C ILE A 62 -13.57 11.66 4.59
N VAL A 63 -13.77 10.35 4.68
CA VAL A 63 -15.11 9.73 4.75
C VAL A 63 -15.74 9.93 6.13
N HIS A 64 -15.00 9.62 7.19
CA HIS A 64 -15.51 9.61 8.56
C HIS A 64 -15.35 10.95 9.30
N LYS A 65 -14.63 11.92 8.72
CA LYS A 65 -14.36 13.25 9.30
C LYS A 65 -13.70 13.20 10.67
N ARG A 66 -12.91 12.15 10.93
CA ARG A 66 -12.13 11.95 12.16
C ARG A 66 -10.93 11.05 11.90
N GLU A 67 -10.00 11.05 12.85
CA GLU A 67 -8.94 10.05 12.92
C GLU A 67 -9.51 8.66 13.22
N PRO A 68 -8.90 7.58 12.70
CA PRO A 68 -9.24 6.21 13.09
C PRO A 68 -8.89 5.97 14.56
N THR A 69 -9.61 5.07 15.21
CA THR A 69 -9.18 4.54 16.52
C THR A 69 -7.95 3.65 16.33
N ALA A 70 -7.32 3.24 17.44
CA ALA A 70 -6.18 2.32 17.38
C ALA A 70 -6.56 1.00 16.71
N GLU A 71 -7.76 0.47 16.99
CA GLU A 71 -8.29 -0.75 16.41
C GLU A 71 -8.54 -0.59 14.90
N GLU A 72 -9.19 0.50 14.49
CA GLU A 72 -9.44 0.78 13.07
C GLU A 72 -8.13 0.99 12.29
N HIS A 73 -7.16 1.68 12.90
CA HIS A 73 -5.83 1.86 12.31
C HIS A 73 -5.13 0.51 12.10
N MET A 74 -5.23 -0.41 13.06
CA MET A 74 -4.70 -1.77 12.90
C MET A 74 -5.46 -2.56 11.83
N GLU A 75 -6.78 -2.50 11.79
CA GLU A 75 -7.57 -3.19 10.75
C GLU A 75 -7.22 -2.65 9.33
N ILE A 76 -6.90 -1.35 9.19
CA ILE A 76 -6.43 -0.77 7.92
C ILE A 76 -5.06 -1.36 7.52
N ILE A 77 -4.14 -1.48 8.46
CA ILE A 77 -2.82 -2.09 8.22
C ILE A 77 -2.99 -3.55 7.83
N GLU A 78 -3.78 -4.31 8.58
CA GLU A 78 -4.05 -5.73 8.32
C GLU A 78 -4.64 -5.95 6.93
N LEU A 79 -5.49 -5.02 6.46
CA LEU A 79 -6.05 -5.09 5.13
C LEU A 79 -4.97 -4.95 4.05
N VAL A 80 -4.00 -4.03 4.21
CA VAL A 80 -2.84 -3.94 3.29
C VAL A 80 -1.94 -5.18 3.41
N GLU A 81 -1.68 -5.66 4.63
CA GLU A 81 -0.87 -6.85 4.88
C GLU A 81 -1.49 -8.14 4.33
N SER A 82 -2.81 -8.19 4.17
CA SER A 82 -3.51 -9.32 3.54
C SER A 82 -3.09 -9.54 2.07
N TYR A 83 -2.60 -8.49 1.39
CA TYR A 83 -2.03 -8.54 0.04
C TYR A 83 -0.50 -8.74 0.04
N SER A 84 0.11 -9.03 1.20
CA SER A 84 1.57 -9.07 1.33
C SER A 84 2.24 -10.08 0.40
N LYS A 85 1.56 -11.18 0.05
CA LYS A 85 2.10 -12.17 -0.88
C LYS A 85 2.24 -11.56 -2.29
N GLU A 86 1.17 -11.01 -2.85
CA GLU A 86 1.19 -10.42 -4.18
C GLU A 86 2.16 -9.24 -4.27
N ILE A 87 2.19 -8.39 -3.23
CA ILE A 87 3.09 -7.24 -3.15
C ILE A 87 4.55 -7.71 -3.16
N LYS A 88 4.91 -8.66 -2.30
CA LYS A 88 6.29 -9.19 -2.21
C LYS A 88 6.72 -9.87 -3.50
N GLU A 89 5.89 -10.75 -4.05
CA GLU A 89 6.18 -11.45 -5.31
C GLU A 89 6.37 -10.45 -6.47
N PHE A 90 5.56 -9.39 -6.51
CA PHE A 90 5.70 -8.36 -7.52
C PHE A 90 7.02 -7.58 -7.39
N PHE A 91 7.37 -7.10 -6.19
CA PHE A 91 8.54 -6.24 -6.02
C PHE A 91 9.87 -7.01 -6.01
N ALA A 92 9.86 -8.31 -5.71
CA ALA A 92 11.04 -9.18 -5.79
C ALA A 92 11.68 -9.21 -7.19
N LYS A 93 10.94 -8.88 -8.25
CA LYS A 93 11.46 -8.83 -9.63
C LYS A 93 12.42 -7.65 -9.90
N PHE A 94 12.51 -6.69 -8.98
CA PHE A 94 13.40 -5.54 -9.08
C PHE A 94 14.72 -5.73 -8.33
N ASN A 95 14.98 -6.95 -7.84
CA ASN A 95 16.22 -7.36 -7.18
C ASN A 95 17.21 -8.00 -8.14
#